data_AF-A0A1Z8QMW0-F1
#
_entry.id   AF-A0A1Z8QMW0-F1
#
_cell.length_a   1.000
_cell.length_b   1.000
_cell.length_c   1.000
_cell.angle_alpha   90.00
_cell.angle_beta   90.00
_cell.angle_gamma   90.00
#
_symmetry.space_group_name_H-M   'P 1'
#
loop_
_entity.id
_entity.type
_entity.pdbx_description
1 polymer ?
#
loop_
_entity_poly.entity_id
_entity_poly.type
_entity_poly.pdbx_seq_one_letter_code
_entity_poly.pdbx_strand_id
1 'polypeptide(L)'
;MKKLIFLSFLLFSVNSHAVRWEKVVDVDGDSYYVDVENIKKHNGFVYYWTMYDYLEPYAELGYLSGIGKYKADCEKKRQTWLTLTLYSLNMGKGKLLSDEKPNQTVLLDPRMPMYKAMEFACKRKNSRILTPSEFTSQIKKETKKKLEEFFNRN
;
A
#
# COMPACT_ATOMS: atom_id res chain seq x y z
N MET A 1 -34.63 6.17 35.75
CA MET A 1 -33.32 6.51 35.11
C MET A 1 -32.73 5.26 34.46
N LYS A 2 -33.22 4.85 33.28
CA LYS A 2 -32.67 3.71 32.51
C LYS A 2 -32.60 3.96 30.99
N LYS A 3 -33.34 4.96 30.48
CA LYS A 3 -33.36 5.32 29.06
C LYS A 3 -32.17 6.18 28.60
N LEU A 4 -31.50 6.88 29.53
CA LEU A 4 -30.31 7.69 29.23
C LEU A 4 -29.02 6.86 29.07
N ILE A 5 -28.97 5.65 29.63
CA ILE A 5 -27.80 4.75 29.50
C ILE A 5 -27.73 4.17 28.08
N PHE A 6 -28.89 3.90 27.46
CA PHE A 6 -28.95 3.35 26.11
C PHE A 6 -28.49 4.35 25.04
N LEU A 7 -28.67 5.66 25.27
CA LEU A 7 -28.25 6.70 24.33
C LEU A 7 -26.73 6.92 24.34
N SER A 8 -26.06 6.68 25.47
CA SER A 8 -24.61 6.80 25.62
C SER A 8 -23.84 5.74 24.81
N PHE A 9 -24.42 4.54 24.64
CA PHE A 9 -23.79 3.44 23.90
C PHE A 9 -23.73 3.66 22.37
N LEU A 10 -24.62 4.48 21.81
CA LEU A 10 -24.66 4.78 20.37
C LEU A 10 -23.60 5.82 19.93
N LEU A 11 -23.04 6.58 20.88
CA LEU A 11 -22.02 7.59 20.59
C LEU A 11 -20.59 7.02 20.57
N PHE A 12 -20.39 5.81 21.06
CA PHE A 12 -19.20 5.00 20.76
C PHE A 12 -19.38 4.31 19.40
N SER A 13 -19.60 5.10 18.36
CA SER A 13 -19.38 4.62 17.00
C SER A 13 -17.89 4.29 16.91
N VAL A 14 -17.63 2.98 16.86
CA VAL A 14 -16.31 2.38 16.71
C VAL A 14 -15.51 3.16 15.67
N ASN A 15 -14.39 3.75 16.09
CA ASN A 15 -13.33 4.17 15.18
C ASN A 15 -12.70 2.90 14.60
N SER A 16 -13.43 2.18 13.74
CA SER A 16 -12.83 1.09 12.99
C SER A 16 -11.89 1.74 11.98
N HIS A 17 -10.59 1.53 12.14
CA HIS A 17 -9.66 1.80 11.06
C HIS A 17 -10.10 0.94 9.88
N ALA A 18 -10.72 1.57 8.87
CA ALA A 18 -11.09 0.88 7.66
C ALA A 18 -9.80 0.34 7.03
N VAL A 19 -9.74 -0.97 6.85
CA VAL A 19 -8.69 -1.64 6.08
C VAL A 19 -9.27 -1.89 4.71
N ARG A 20 -8.58 -1.42 3.66
CA ARG A 20 -9.00 -1.67 2.28
C ARG A 20 -7.81 -2.17 1.49
N TRP A 21 -7.77 -3.48 1.28
CA TRP A 21 -6.75 -4.11 0.46
C TRP A 21 -7.05 -3.89 -1.02
N GLU A 22 -6.14 -3.21 -1.72
CA GLU A 22 -6.19 -3.03 -3.17
C GLU A 22 -5.11 -3.93 -3.79
N LYS A 23 -5.49 -4.82 -4.71
CA LYS A 23 -4.53 -5.68 -5.43
C LYS A 23 -3.67 -4.80 -6.35
N VAL A 24 -2.35 -4.87 -6.20
CA VAL A 24 -1.39 -4.05 -6.96
C VAL A 24 -0.53 -4.86 -7.91
N VAL A 25 -0.33 -6.15 -7.61
CA VAL A 25 0.45 -7.08 -8.43
C VAL A 25 -0.22 -8.44 -8.39
N ASP A 26 -0.18 -9.12 -9.54
CA ASP A 26 -0.55 -10.52 -9.73
C ASP A 26 0.56 -11.13 -10.61
N VAL A 27 1.22 -12.18 -10.12
CA VAL A 27 2.29 -12.89 -10.84
C VAL A 27 2.10 -14.37 -10.59
N ASP A 28 1.77 -15.12 -11.64
CA ASP A 28 1.62 -16.58 -11.61
C ASP A 28 0.67 -17.08 -10.51
N GLY A 29 -0.37 -16.30 -10.18
CA GLY A 29 -1.35 -16.59 -9.13
C GLY A 29 -1.03 -15.99 -7.77
N ASP A 30 0.22 -15.59 -7.53
CA ASP A 30 0.61 -14.86 -6.32
C ASP A 30 0.14 -13.41 -6.42
N SER A 31 -0.56 -12.96 -5.39
CA SER A 31 -1.17 -11.65 -5.32
C SER A 31 -0.53 -10.80 -4.24
N TYR A 32 -0.28 -9.53 -4.55
CA TYR A 32 0.17 -8.53 -3.59
C TYR A 32 -0.84 -7.40 -3.50
N TYR A 33 -1.16 -7.00 -2.29
CA TYR A 33 -2.15 -5.98 -1.97
C TYR A 33 -1.53 -4.87 -1.15
N VAL A 34 -2.07 -3.65 -1.25
CA VAL A 34 -1.71 -2.53 -0.38
C VAL A 34 -2.95 -2.03 0.34
N ASP A 35 -2.84 -1.77 1.64
CA ASP A 35 -3.92 -1.13 2.41
C ASP A 35 -3.95 0.37 2.10
N VAL A 36 -4.88 0.78 1.24
CA VAL A 36 -4.91 2.13 0.70
C VAL A 36 -5.43 3.18 1.66
N GLU A 37 -6.19 2.80 2.68
CA GLU A 37 -6.69 3.73 3.70
C GLU A 37 -5.61 4.05 4.74
N ASN A 38 -4.72 3.10 5.02
CA ASN A 38 -3.71 3.23 6.06
C ASN A 38 -2.30 3.57 5.55
N ILE A 39 -2.18 4.03 4.30
CA ILE A 39 -0.95 4.67 3.83
C ILE A 39 -0.80 6.02 4.55
N LYS A 40 0.38 6.34 5.07
CA LYS A 40 0.66 7.59 5.78
C LYS A 40 1.99 8.18 5.33
N LYS A 41 2.08 9.51 5.22
CA LYS A 41 3.35 10.22 4.96
C LYS A 41 3.74 10.99 6.20
N HIS A 42 4.96 10.78 6.67
CA HIS A 42 5.50 11.48 7.83
C HIS A 42 7.02 11.60 7.73
N ASN A 43 7.56 12.80 8.00
CA ASN A 43 8.99 13.10 7.97
C ASN A 43 9.69 12.65 6.66
N GLY A 44 9.05 12.88 5.52
CA GLY A 44 9.58 12.51 4.20
C GLY A 44 9.44 11.02 3.82
N PHE A 45 9.00 10.16 4.72
CA PHE A 45 8.81 8.73 4.45
C PHE A 45 7.34 8.38 4.26
N VAL A 46 7.09 7.33 3.47
CA VAL A 46 5.76 6.73 3.30
C VAL A 46 5.69 5.43 4.11
N TYR A 47 4.71 5.35 4.98
CA TYR A 47 4.40 4.18 5.78
C TYR A 47 3.18 3.49 5.19
N TYR A 48 3.26 2.19 4.96
CA TYR A 48 2.19 1.45 4.33
C TYR A 48 2.17 -0.01 4.80
N TRP A 49 1.02 -0.64 4.63
CA TRP A 49 0.85 -2.07 4.82
C TRP A 49 0.70 -2.75 3.48
N THR A 50 1.25 -3.94 3.35
CA THR A 50 1.03 -4.81 2.20
C THR A 50 0.75 -6.22 2.67
N MET A 51 -0.07 -6.93 1.88
CA MET A 51 -0.35 -8.34 2.07
C MET A 51 0.16 -9.07 0.85
N TYR A 52 0.95 -10.11 1.05
CA TYR A 52 1.29 -11.07 0.01
C TYR A 52 0.47 -12.34 0.26
N ASP A 53 -0.10 -12.85 -0.81
CA ASP A 53 -1.04 -13.97 -0.81
C ASP A 53 -0.60 -14.94 -1.90
N TYR A 54 -0.11 -16.10 -1.49
CA TYR A 54 0.51 -17.07 -2.39
C TYR A 54 -0.52 -18.11 -2.84
N LEU A 55 -0.40 -18.56 -4.09
CA LEU A 55 -1.22 -19.64 -4.60
C LEU A 55 -0.87 -20.97 -3.92
N GLU A 56 0.40 -21.20 -3.66
CA GLU A 56 0.95 -22.40 -3.02
C GLU A 56 1.73 -22.06 -1.74
N PRO A 57 1.89 -23.00 -0.80
CA PRO A 57 2.64 -22.75 0.43
C PRO A 57 4.08 -22.29 0.15
N TYR A 58 4.45 -21.15 0.70
CA TYR A 58 5.75 -20.53 0.44
C TYR A 58 6.79 -20.89 1.50
N ALA A 59 8.02 -21.19 1.03
CA ALA A 59 9.19 -21.57 1.83
C ALA A 59 8.97 -22.79 2.77
N GLU A 60 9.98 -23.12 3.58
CA GLU A 60 9.93 -24.28 4.49
C GLU A 60 8.82 -24.18 5.55
N LEU A 61 8.45 -22.95 5.94
CA LEU A 61 7.41 -22.70 6.94
C LEU A 61 5.99 -22.93 6.38
N GLY A 62 5.84 -23.02 5.04
CA GLY A 62 4.57 -23.35 4.39
C GLY A 62 3.45 -22.34 4.62
N TYR A 63 3.76 -21.04 4.67
CA TYR A 63 2.75 -20.00 4.82
C TYR A 63 2.08 -19.67 3.48
N LEU A 64 0.78 -19.39 3.52
CA LEU A 64 0.00 -19.02 2.33
C LEU A 64 -0.22 -17.52 2.23
N SER A 65 -0.06 -16.77 3.32
CA SER A 65 -0.07 -15.33 3.24
C SER A 65 0.74 -14.67 4.35
N GLY A 66 1.00 -13.38 4.19
CA GLY A 66 1.52 -12.57 5.27
C GLY A 66 1.26 -11.09 5.08
N ILE A 67 1.32 -10.37 6.19
CA ILE A 67 1.03 -8.95 6.27
C ILE A 67 2.28 -8.25 6.80
N GLY A 68 2.83 -7.34 6.00
CA GLY A 68 4.01 -6.57 6.32
C GLY A 68 3.70 -5.09 6.50
N LYS A 69 4.35 -4.45 7.48
CA LYS A 69 4.38 -2.98 7.59
C LYS A 69 5.73 -2.46 7.15
N TYR A 70 5.70 -1.43 6.32
CA TYR A 70 6.87 -0.91 5.66
C TYR A 70 7.00 0.61 5.78
N LYS A 71 8.25 1.07 5.91
CA LYS A 71 8.64 2.47 5.79
C LYS A 71 9.44 2.61 4.50
N ALA A 72 8.98 3.45 3.57
CA ALA A 72 9.60 3.69 2.29
C ALA A 72 10.23 5.07 2.22
N ASP A 73 11.48 5.11 1.75
CA ASP A 73 12.13 6.29 1.18
C ASP A 73 11.88 6.24 -0.33
N CYS A 74 10.84 6.96 -0.78
CA CYS A 74 10.38 6.92 -2.16
C CYS A 74 11.41 7.49 -3.16
N GLU A 75 12.23 8.45 -2.72
CA GLU A 75 13.25 9.08 -3.58
C GLU A 75 14.44 8.13 -3.79
N LYS A 76 14.89 7.49 -2.71
CA LYS A 76 16.04 6.56 -2.75
C LYS A 76 15.66 5.12 -3.09
N LYS A 77 14.37 4.83 -3.28
CA LYS A 77 13.83 3.48 -3.56
C LYS A 77 14.24 2.45 -2.50
N ARG A 78 14.30 2.88 -1.24
CA ARG A 78 14.64 2.03 -0.09
C ARG A 78 13.41 1.75 0.74
N GLN A 79 13.39 0.57 1.35
CA GLN A 79 12.33 0.16 2.24
C GLN A 79 12.90 -0.43 3.52
N THR A 80 12.35 -0.02 4.66
CA THR A 80 12.57 -0.67 5.95
C THR A 80 11.40 -1.60 6.27
N TRP A 81 11.72 -2.86 6.52
CA TRP A 81 10.84 -3.91 7.00
C TRP A 81 10.57 -3.74 8.50
N LEU A 82 9.41 -3.19 8.86
CA LEU A 82 9.11 -2.87 10.26
C LEU A 82 8.49 -4.08 10.99
N THR A 83 7.48 -4.69 10.38
CA THR A 83 6.79 -5.87 10.93
C THR A 83 6.48 -6.85 9.82
N LEU A 84 6.40 -8.13 10.16
CA LEU A 84 6.02 -9.21 9.28
C LEU A 84 5.23 -10.26 10.06
N THR A 85 4.01 -10.54 9.61
CA THR A 85 3.16 -11.53 10.27
C THR A 85 2.75 -12.58 9.24
N LEU A 86 3.02 -13.86 9.49
CA LEU A 86 2.82 -14.97 8.56
C LEU A 86 1.64 -15.85 8.98
N TYR A 87 0.87 -16.30 7.99
CA TYR A 87 -0.37 -17.01 8.20
C TYR A 87 -0.45 -18.30 7.37
N SER A 88 -1.04 -19.32 7.98
CA SER A 88 -1.22 -20.64 7.36
C SER A 88 -2.26 -20.69 6.25
N LEU A 89 -3.17 -19.71 6.14
CA LEU A 89 -4.14 -19.62 5.06
C LEU A 89 -4.01 -18.29 4.31
N ASN A 90 -4.60 -18.23 3.12
CA ASN A 90 -4.68 -17.03 2.30
C ASN A 90 -5.33 -15.83 3.02
N MET A 91 -5.02 -14.64 2.54
CA MET A 91 -5.63 -13.37 2.95
C MET A 91 -5.50 -13.03 4.45
N GLY A 92 -4.40 -13.41 5.09
CA GLY A 92 -4.10 -13.14 6.50
C GLY A 92 -4.96 -13.94 7.47
N LYS A 93 -5.38 -15.16 7.08
CA LYS A 93 -6.30 -16.01 7.86
C LYS A 93 -5.63 -17.28 8.37
N GLY A 94 -6.33 -17.97 9.27
CA GLY A 94 -5.86 -19.23 9.85
C GLY A 94 -4.89 -19.00 11.00
N LYS A 95 -4.03 -19.98 11.26
CA LYS A 95 -3.03 -19.93 12.33
C LYS A 95 -1.93 -18.92 12.01
N LEU A 96 -1.52 -18.19 13.04
CA LEU A 96 -0.31 -17.40 13.06
C LEU A 96 0.91 -18.34 13.08
N LEU A 97 1.77 -18.24 12.08
CA LEU A 97 2.99 -19.05 11.96
C LEU A 97 4.25 -18.30 12.40
N SER A 98 4.30 -16.99 12.18
CA SER A 98 5.37 -16.12 12.65
C SER A 98 4.88 -14.69 12.84
N ASP A 99 5.49 -13.97 13.79
CA ASP A 99 5.31 -12.52 13.99
C ASP A 99 6.66 -11.90 14.35
N GLU A 100 7.22 -11.14 13.40
CA GLU A 100 8.58 -10.64 13.46
C GLU A 100 8.63 -9.12 13.30
N LYS A 101 9.71 -8.53 13.83
CA LYS A 101 10.04 -7.12 13.67
C LYS A 101 11.47 -6.98 13.15
N PRO A 102 11.70 -7.24 11.84
CA PRO A 102 13.06 -7.30 11.30
C PRO A 102 13.83 -6.00 11.48
N ASN A 103 13.13 -4.86 11.36
CA ASN A 103 13.68 -3.50 11.36
C ASN A 103 14.88 -3.33 10.39
N GLN A 104 14.85 -4.05 9.27
CA GLN A 104 15.93 -4.10 8.30
C GLN A 104 15.62 -3.19 7.10
N THR A 105 16.60 -2.40 6.66
CA THR A 105 16.47 -1.58 5.45
C THR A 105 17.11 -2.26 4.26
N VAL A 106 16.35 -2.38 3.16
CA VAL A 106 16.78 -2.98 1.90
C VAL A 106 16.59 -2.00 0.75
N LEU A 107 17.50 -2.06 -0.22
CA LEU A 107 17.29 -1.47 -1.54
C LEU A 107 16.47 -2.46 -2.37
N LEU A 108 15.40 -1.98 -3.02
CA LEU A 108 14.51 -2.86 -3.77
C LEU A 108 14.89 -2.92 -5.24
N ASP A 109 15.00 -4.13 -5.78
CA ASP A 109 15.09 -4.38 -7.22
C ASP A 109 13.73 -4.07 -7.88
N PRO A 110 13.67 -3.20 -8.91
CA PRO A 110 12.44 -2.84 -9.62
C PRO A 110 11.64 -4.01 -10.21
N ARG A 111 12.27 -5.17 -10.42
CA ARG A 111 11.60 -6.37 -10.95
C ARG A 111 10.77 -7.10 -9.90
N MET A 112 11.04 -6.85 -8.61
CA MET A 112 10.37 -7.55 -7.51
C MET A 112 8.93 -7.04 -7.31
N PRO A 113 7.95 -7.91 -7.04
CA PRO A 113 6.58 -7.51 -6.71
C PRO A 113 6.51 -6.49 -5.56
N MET A 114 7.37 -6.66 -4.55
CA MET A 114 7.44 -5.76 -3.41
C MET A 114 7.88 -4.33 -3.78
N TYR A 115 8.71 -4.16 -4.82
CA TYR A 115 9.03 -2.83 -5.34
C TYR A 115 7.77 -2.17 -5.91
N LYS A 116 6.96 -2.91 -6.67
CA LYS A 116 5.72 -2.38 -7.26
C LYS A 116 4.71 -1.96 -6.18
N ALA A 117 4.60 -2.74 -5.09
CA ALA A 117 3.78 -2.37 -3.94
C ALA A 117 4.28 -1.08 -3.26
N MET A 118 5.59 -0.96 -3.02
CA MET A 118 6.21 0.27 -2.52
C MET A 118 5.94 1.47 -3.44
N GLU A 119 6.16 1.29 -4.74
CA GLU A 119 5.99 2.33 -5.74
C GLU A 119 4.53 2.80 -5.80
N PHE A 120 3.57 1.88 -5.77
CA PHE A 120 2.14 2.20 -5.69
C PHE A 120 1.83 3.05 -4.45
N ALA A 121 2.31 2.65 -3.27
CA ALA A 121 2.08 3.41 -2.04
C ALA A 121 2.71 4.82 -2.10
N CYS A 122 3.94 4.91 -2.62
CA CYS A 122 4.65 6.16 -2.85
C CYS A 122 3.89 7.08 -3.81
N LYS A 123 3.44 6.57 -4.96
CA LYS A 123 2.63 7.33 -5.92
C LYS A 123 1.35 7.82 -5.26
N ARG A 124 0.59 6.95 -4.59
CA ARG A 124 -0.69 7.31 -3.98
C ARG A 124 -0.60 8.43 -2.93
N LYS A 125 0.51 8.54 -2.18
CA LYS A 125 0.71 9.64 -1.22
C LYS A 125 1.49 10.85 -1.74
N ASN A 126 2.22 10.70 -2.83
CA ASN A 126 2.91 11.83 -3.47
C ASN A 126 2.09 12.43 -4.63
N SER A 127 1.06 11.74 -5.12
CA SER A 127 0.03 12.30 -5.99
C SER A 127 -0.68 13.40 -5.23
N ARG A 128 -0.33 14.65 -5.54
CA ARG A 128 -1.15 15.81 -5.24
C ARG A 128 -2.56 15.52 -5.76
N ILE A 129 -3.57 15.69 -4.92
CA ILE A 129 -4.90 16.00 -5.44
C ILE A 129 -4.72 17.37 -6.09
N LEU A 130 -4.65 17.37 -7.41
CA LEU A 130 -4.63 18.61 -8.16
C LEU A 130 -5.95 19.30 -7.86
N THR A 131 -5.88 20.55 -7.42
CA THR A 131 -7.05 21.41 -7.47
C THR A 131 -7.58 21.42 -8.92
N PRO A 132 -8.88 21.67 -9.15
CA PRO A 132 -9.42 21.72 -10.51
C PRO A 132 -8.64 22.66 -11.45
N SER A 133 -8.08 23.76 -10.91
CA SER A 133 -7.22 24.68 -11.64
C SER A 133 -5.85 24.07 -12.01
N GLU A 134 -5.20 23.37 -11.08
CA GLU A 134 -3.94 22.67 -11.34
C GLU A 134 -4.12 21.51 -12.33
N PHE A 135 -5.23 20.78 -12.25
CA PHE A 135 -5.58 19.72 -13.20
C PHE A 135 -5.77 20.29 -14.61
N THR A 136 -6.49 21.40 -14.74
CA THR A 136 -6.68 22.11 -16.01
C THR A 136 -5.35 22.61 -16.58
N SER A 137 -4.47 23.15 -15.74
CA SER A 137 -3.13 23.60 -16.13
C SER A 137 -2.28 22.45 -16.64
N GLN A 138 -2.32 21.30 -15.96
CA GLN A 138 -1.58 20.11 -16.36
C GLN A 138 -2.08 19.55 -17.70
N ILE A 139 -3.40 19.44 -17.91
CA ILE A 139 -3.95 19.02 -19.21
C ILE A 139 -3.50 19.98 -20.33
N LYS A 140 -3.53 21.29 -20.10
CA LYS A 140 -3.06 22.27 -21.10
C LYS A 140 -1.58 22.05 -21.43
N LYS A 141 -0.74 21.78 -20.43
CA LYS A 141 0.70 21.54 -20.62
C LYS A 141 0.96 20.25 -21.41
N GLU A 142 0.30 19.15 -21.06
CA GLU A 142 0.41 17.87 -21.77
C GLU A 142 -0.07 17.98 -23.22
N THR A 143 -1.17 18.71 -23.44
CA THR A 143 -1.75 18.92 -24.77
C THR A 143 -0.83 19.78 -25.65
N LYS A 144 -0.27 20.87 -25.09
CA LYS A 144 0.71 21.71 -25.78
C LYS A 144 1.94 20.92 -26.20
N LYS A 145 2.49 20.10 -25.30
CA LYS A 145 3.65 19.24 -25.59
C LYS A 145 3.36 18.27 -26.74
N LYS A 146 2.20 17.60 -26.71
CA LYS A 146 1.79 16.69 -27.81
C LYS A 146 1.61 17.40 -29.14
N LEU A 147 1.08 18.63 -29.12
CA LEU A 147 0.95 19.46 -30.33
C LEU A 147 2.33 19.85 -30.88
N GLU A 148 3.24 20.32 -30.04
CA GLU A 148 4.61 20.66 -30.45
C GLU A 148 5.35 19.44 -31.03
N GLU A 149 5.20 18.26 -30.43
CA GLU A 149 5.75 17.01 -30.94
C GLU A 149 5.11 16.55 -32.26
N PHE A 150 3.87 16.94 -32.54
CA PHE A 150 3.20 16.67 -33.81
C PHE A 150 3.70 17.62 -34.90
N PHE A 151 3.81 18.92 -34.60
CA PHE A 151 4.30 19.91 -35.56
C PHE A 151 5.78 19.74 -35.90
N ASN A 152 6.61 19.28 -34.95
CA ASN A 152 8.04 19.02 -35.22
C ASN A 152 8.30 17.67 -35.93
N ARG A 153 7.27 16.87 -36.21
CA ARG A 153 7.37 15.60 -36.96
C ARG A 153 6.94 15.73 -38.42
N ASN A 154 6.43 16.89 -38.84
CA ASN A 154 6.12 17.24 -40.22
C ASN A 154 7.11 18.29 -40.73
#